data_AF-A0AA42YAD7-F1
#
_entry.id   AF-A0AA42YAD7-F1
#
_cell.length_a   1.000
_cell.length_b   1.000
_cell.length_c   1.000
_cell.angle_alpha   90.00
_cell.angle_beta   90.00
_cell.angle_gamma   90.00
#
_symmetry.space_group_name_H-M   'P 1'
#
loop_
_entity.id
_entity.type
_entity.pdbx_description
1 polymer ?
#
loop_
_entity_poly.entity_id
_entity_poly.type
_entity_poly.pdbx_seq_one_letter_code
_entity_poly.pdbx_strand_id
1 'polypeptide(L)'
;RLHGDYASDMQRVHRENAEKLARIISIHGWPGVTSVGDEGCRAAWLIAQHSICTPDLQRKFLAVLTEAVGKGDAPLQQLAFLTDRIRFNENKPLVYATVLDWNKKGELGCDVEDRANLDARRKAVGLAPFREDLERHLEEIRSEGGGPPPNFDEYQRRRDAWARSVGWL
;
A
#
# COMPACT_ATOMS: atom_id res chain seq x y z
N ARG A 1 3.74 0.55 15.61
CA ARG A 1 3.59 2.04 15.63
C ARG A 1 3.39 2.55 14.21
N LEU A 2 2.31 3.29 13.94
CA LEU A 2 1.95 3.82 12.60
C LEU A 2 2.66 5.14 12.22
N HIS A 3 3.38 5.73 13.16
CA HIS A 3 4.11 6.98 12.97
C HIS A 3 5.56 6.78 13.43
N GLY A 4 6.47 6.73 12.47
CA GLY A 4 7.91 6.55 12.68
C GLY A 4 8.65 6.87 11.40
N ASP A 5 9.93 7.24 11.50
CA ASP A 5 10.72 7.47 10.29
C ASP A 5 10.90 6.18 9.52
N TYR A 6 10.87 6.31 8.20
CA TYR A 6 11.27 5.25 7.33
C TYR A 6 12.78 5.04 7.47
N ALA A 7 13.16 4.08 8.31
CA ALA A 7 14.55 3.84 8.69
C ALA A 7 15.44 3.67 7.45
N SER A 8 16.60 4.33 7.43
CA SER A 8 17.51 4.37 6.27
C SER A 8 17.91 2.98 5.76
N ASP A 9 18.14 2.04 6.68
CA ASP A 9 18.46 0.65 6.31
C ASP A 9 17.30 -0.06 5.62
N MET A 10 16.07 0.15 6.10
CA MET A 10 14.87 -0.38 5.48
C MET A 10 14.64 0.24 4.10
N GLN A 11 14.86 1.56 3.97
CA GLN A 11 14.78 2.27 2.69
C GLN A 11 15.75 1.69 1.66
N ARG A 12 16.98 1.42 2.07
CA ARG A 12 17.99 0.80 1.21
C ARG A 12 17.56 -0.59 0.75
N VAL A 13 17.12 -1.45 1.67
CA VAL A 13 16.64 -2.81 1.32
C VAL A 13 15.46 -2.76 0.36
N HIS A 14 14.46 -1.89 0.60
CA HIS A 14 13.30 -1.80 -0.28
C HIS A 14 13.69 -1.28 -1.67
N ARG A 15 14.63 -0.32 -1.77
CA ARG A 15 15.13 0.16 -3.07
C ARG A 15 15.86 -0.94 -3.84
N GLU A 16 16.78 -1.65 -3.20
CA GLU A 16 17.53 -2.75 -3.83
C GLU A 16 16.58 -3.86 -4.32
N ASN A 17 15.55 -4.17 -3.54
CA ASN A 17 14.54 -5.15 -3.92
C ASN A 17 13.65 -4.66 -5.07
N ALA A 18 13.23 -3.38 -5.06
CA ALA A 18 12.48 -2.78 -6.14
C ALA A 18 13.26 -2.85 -7.46
N GLU A 19 14.55 -2.52 -7.45
CA GLU A 19 15.40 -2.59 -8.64
C GLU A 19 15.57 -4.02 -9.16
N LYS A 20 15.71 -5.01 -8.27
CA LYS A 20 15.75 -6.43 -8.65
C LYS A 20 14.42 -6.88 -9.27
N LEU A 21 13.28 -6.54 -8.66
CA LEU A 21 11.96 -6.85 -9.20
C LEU A 21 11.75 -6.18 -10.56
N ALA A 22 12.15 -4.92 -10.72
CA ALA A 22 12.07 -4.21 -11.99
C ALA A 22 12.86 -4.92 -13.11
N ARG A 23 14.05 -5.43 -12.82
CA ARG A 23 14.82 -6.25 -13.77
C ARG A 23 14.09 -7.53 -14.15
N ILE A 24 13.55 -8.27 -13.17
CA ILE A 24 12.76 -9.49 -13.44
C ILE A 24 11.57 -9.16 -14.34
N ILE A 25 10.82 -8.11 -14.00
CA ILE A 25 9.65 -7.67 -14.76
C ILE A 25 10.01 -7.27 -16.19
N SER A 26 11.15 -6.62 -16.39
CA SER A 26 11.58 -6.22 -17.74
C SER A 26 11.86 -7.39 -18.69
N ILE A 27 12.16 -8.58 -18.16
CA ILE A 27 12.50 -9.77 -18.93
C ILE A 27 11.29 -10.72 -19.03
N HIS A 28 10.57 -10.90 -17.92
CA HIS A 28 9.58 -11.97 -17.76
C HIS A 28 8.13 -11.45 -17.62
N GLY A 29 7.92 -10.14 -17.49
CA GLY A 29 6.65 -9.59 -17.04
C GLY A 29 6.43 -9.80 -15.53
N TRP A 30 5.19 -9.59 -15.06
CA TRP A 30 4.89 -9.82 -13.65
C TRP A 30 5.20 -11.27 -13.25
N PRO A 31 5.90 -11.52 -12.13
CA PRO A 31 6.08 -12.87 -11.58
C PRO A 31 4.74 -13.41 -11.06
N GLY A 32 3.86 -13.84 -11.96
CA GLY A 32 2.53 -14.33 -11.64
C GLY A 32 2.52 -15.79 -11.18
N VAL A 33 1.38 -16.21 -10.64
CA VAL A 33 1.17 -17.53 -10.00
C VAL A 33 1.55 -18.67 -10.93
N THR A 34 1.22 -18.59 -12.21
CA THR A 34 1.54 -19.63 -13.21
C THR A 34 3.03 -19.84 -13.41
N SER A 35 3.86 -18.82 -13.16
CA SER A 35 5.31 -18.85 -13.38
C SER A 35 6.12 -19.18 -12.12
N VAL A 36 5.68 -18.70 -10.96
CA VAL A 36 6.46 -18.73 -9.70
C VAL A 36 5.66 -19.25 -8.50
N GLY A 37 4.43 -19.73 -8.71
CA GLY A 37 3.52 -20.15 -7.66
C GLY A 37 3.00 -19.01 -6.80
N ASP A 38 2.09 -19.32 -5.88
CA ASP A 38 1.45 -18.34 -4.99
C ASP A 38 2.46 -17.60 -4.12
N GLU A 39 3.47 -18.31 -3.58
CA GLU A 39 4.49 -17.71 -2.72
C GLU A 39 5.36 -16.72 -3.49
N GLY A 40 5.81 -17.08 -4.69
CA GLY A 40 6.61 -16.21 -5.55
C GLY A 40 5.83 -14.97 -5.99
N CYS A 41 4.57 -15.13 -6.39
CA CYS A 41 3.70 -14.02 -6.76
C CYS A 41 3.46 -13.09 -5.57
N ARG A 42 3.23 -13.65 -4.37
CA ARG A 42 3.08 -12.88 -3.14
C ARG A 42 4.37 -12.15 -2.78
N ALA A 43 5.54 -12.77 -2.94
CA ALA A 43 6.83 -12.12 -2.66
C ALA A 43 7.08 -10.94 -3.60
N ALA A 44 6.81 -11.10 -4.91
CA ALA A 44 6.88 -10.01 -5.89
C ALA A 44 5.95 -8.84 -5.50
N TRP A 45 4.71 -9.17 -5.11
CA TRP A 45 3.77 -8.16 -4.64
C TRP A 45 4.24 -7.46 -3.36
N LEU A 46 4.78 -8.18 -2.37
CA LEU A 46 5.30 -7.56 -1.15
C LEU A 46 6.42 -6.56 -1.45
N ILE A 47 7.34 -6.91 -2.35
CA ILE A 47 8.37 -5.97 -2.81
C ILE A 47 7.72 -4.73 -3.42
N ALA A 48 6.78 -4.90 -4.37
CA ALA A 48 6.09 -3.79 -5.00
C ALA A 48 5.33 -2.91 -3.98
N GLN A 49 4.61 -3.52 -3.05
CA GLN A 49 3.83 -2.88 -1.99
C GLN A 49 4.70 -2.00 -1.06
N HIS A 50 5.94 -2.43 -0.82
CA HIS A 50 6.88 -1.74 0.07
C HIS A 50 7.88 -0.82 -0.66
N SER A 51 7.85 -0.76 -1.99
CA SER A 51 8.71 0.09 -2.84
C SER A 51 8.35 1.59 -2.80
N ILE A 52 7.90 2.09 -1.64
CA ILE A 52 7.41 3.46 -1.47
C ILE A 52 8.51 4.53 -1.61
N CYS A 53 9.80 4.15 -1.58
CA CYS A 53 10.91 5.05 -1.83
C CYS A 53 11.31 5.16 -3.31
N THR A 54 10.58 4.50 -4.20
CA THR A 54 10.78 4.50 -5.65
C THR A 54 9.42 4.66 -6.36
N PRO A 55 8.79 5.85 -6.32
CA PRO A 55 7.43 6.05 -6.81
C PRO A 55 7.21 5.60 -8.26
N ASP A 56 8.16 5.92 -9.14
CA ASP A 56 8.06 5.56 -10.56
C ASP A 56 8.11 4.05 -10.80
N LEU A 57 8.91 3.32 -10.02
CA LEU A 57 8.90 1.86 -10.06
C LEU A 57 7.58 1.31 -9.52
N GLN A 58 7.08 1.86 -8.41
CA GLN A 58 5.83 1.39 -7.82
C GLN A 58 4.63 1.58 -8.77
N ARG A 59 4.58 2.70 -9.51
CA ARG A 59 3.58 2.94 -10.57
C ARG A 59 3.74 1.96 -11.74
N LYS A 60 4.97 1.66 -12.18
CA LYS A 60 5.23 0.64 -13.20
C LYS A 60 4.77 -0.75 -12.73
N PHE A 61 5.05 -1.10 -11.48
CA PHE A 61 4.59 -2.36 -10.90
C PHE A 61 3.07 -2.46 -10.88
N LEU A 62 2.37 -1.37 -10.54
CA LEU A 62 0.91 -1.34 -10.61
C LEU A 62 0.40 -1.63 -12.01
N ALA A 63 1.00 -1.04 -13.05
CA ALA A 63 0.60 -1.27 -14.44
C ALA A 63 0.75 -2.75 -14.83
N VAL A 64 1.92 -3.34 -14.59
CA VAL A 64 2.18 -4.75 -14.96
C VAL A 64 1.36 -5.73 -14.10
N LEU A 65 1.17 -5.45 -12.80
CA LEU A 65 0.28 -6.22 -11.94
C LEU A 65 -1.17 -6.16 -12.44
N THR A 66 -1.64 -5.01 -12.93
CA THR A 66 -2.99 -4.87 -13.49
C THR A 66 -3.18 -5.80 -14.69
N GLU A 67 -2.19 -5.89 -15.57
CA GLU A 67 -2.23 -6.83 -16.70
C GLU A 67 -2.23 -8.29 -16.24
N ALA A 68 -1.43 -8.64 -15.23
CA ALA A 68 -1.38 -10.00 -14.69
C ALA A 68 -2.71 -10.41 -14.04
N VAL A 69 -3.32 -9.52 -13.26
CA VAL A 69 -4.65 -9.72 -12.68
C VAL A 69 -5.70 -9.88 -13.79
N GLY A 70 -5.65 -9.08 -14.85
CA GLY A 70 -6.55 -9.20 -16.01
C GLY A 70 -6.45 -10.55 -16.73
N LYS A 71 -5.31 -11.24 -16.60
CA LYS A 71 -5.08 -12.60 -17.10
C LYS A 71 -5.40 -13.69 -16.07
N GLY A 72 -5.81 -13.32 -14.85
CA GLY A 72 -6.02 -14.26 -13.75
C GLY A 72 -4.74 -14.83 -13.14
N ASP A 73 -3.59 -14.20 -13.39
CA ASP A 73 -2.26 -14.67 -12.98
C ASP A 73 -1.73 -13.98 -11.70
N ALA A 74 -2.56 -13.13 -11.09
CA ALA A 74 -2.32 -12.53 -9.79
C ALA A 74 -3.66 -12.25 -9.06
N PRO A 75 -3.70 -12.27 -7.72
CA PRO A 75 -4.91 -11.97 -6.96
C PRO A 75 -5.38 -10.51 -7.13
N LEU A 76 -6.69 -10.32 -7.33
CA LEU A 76 -7.33 -8.98 -7.36
C LEU A 76 -7.05 -8.15 -6.10
N GLN A 77 -6.98 -8.81 -4.95
CA GLN A 77 -6.69 -8.17 -3.66
C GLN A 77 -5.31 -7.47 -3.67
N GLN A 78 -4.30 -8.07 -4.31
CA GLN A 78 -2.95 -7.48 -4.41
C GLN A 78 -2.98 -6.16 -5.20
N LEU A 79 -3.77 -6.11 -6.27
CA LEU A 79 -3.99 -4.89 -7.05
C LEU A 79 -4.68 -3.81 -6.22
N ALA A 80 -5.71 -4.17 -5.44
CA ALA A 80 -6.43 -3.24 -4.58
C ALA A 80 -5.50 -2.55 -3.57
N PHE A 81 -4.68 -3.32 -2.86
CA PHE A 81 -3.73 -2.78 -1.88
C PHE A 81 -2.66 -1.88 -2.52
N LEU A 82 -2.09 -2.28 -3.66
CA LEU A 82 -1.05 -1.48 -4.32
C LEU A 82 -1.62 -0.17 -4.88
N THR A 83 -2.85 -0.22 -5.42
CA THR A 83 -3.59 0.96 -5.90
C THR A 83 -3.77 1.98 -4.78
N ASP A 84 -4.29 1.54 -3.64
CA ASP A 84 -4.55 2.41 -2.51
C ASP A 84 -3.25 2.91 -1.85
N ARG A 85 -2.17 2.12 -1.86
CA ARG A 85 -0.86 2.60 -1.38
C ARG A 85 -0.33 3.77 -2.21
N ILE A 86 -0.40 3.67 -3.53
CA ILE A 86 0.01 4.74 -4.43
C ILE A 86 -0.86 5.97 -4.21
N ARG A 87 -2.19 5.81 -4.20
CA ARG A 87 -3.13 6.92 -3.98
C ARG A 87 -2.92 7.60 -2.62
N PHE A 88 -2.68 6.82 -1.56
CA PHE A 88 -2.37 7.34 -0.24
C PHE A 88 -1.13 8.25 -0.27
N ASN A 89 -0.04 7.80 -0.89
CA ASN A 89 1.18 8.59 -0.99
C ASN A 89 1.02 9.82 -1.91
N GLU A 90 0.11 9.76 -2.89
CA GLU A 90 -0.24 10.87 -3.77
C GLU A 90 -1.29 11.82 -3.17
N ASN A 91 -1.68 11.65 -1.90
CA ASN A 91 -2.74 12.41 -1.23
C ASN A 91 -4.08 12.40 -2.01
N LYS A 92 -4.42 11.26 -2.63
CA LYS A 92 -5.69 11.05 -3.34
C LYS A 92 -6.65 10.22 -2.51
N PRO A 93 -7.97 10.42 -2.67
CA PRO A 93 -8.97 9.52 -2.08
C PRO A 93 -8.72 8.06 -2.49
N LEU A 94 -8.90 7.12 -1.56
CA LEU A 94 -8.67 5.70 -1.77
C LEU A 94 -9.87 5.04 -2.48
N VAL A 95 -9.61 3.96 -3.22
CA VAL A 95 -10.65 3.21 -3.93
C VAL A 95 -11.24 2.12 -3.05
N TYR A 96 -10.35 1.42 -2.31
CA TYR A 96 -10.68 0.23 -1.53
C TYR A 96 -10.54 0.44 -0.02
N ALA A 97 -10.03 1.59 0.42
CA ALA A 97 -9.78 1.95 1.81
C ALA A 97 -8.84 0.97 2.54
N THR A 98 -7.77 0.50 1.89
CA THR A 98 -6.83 -0.48 2.48
C THR A 98 -5.67 0.14 3.25
N VAL A 99 -5.57 1.47 3.26
CA VAL A 99 -4.58 2.20 4.05
C VAL A 99 -5.33 3.09 5.02
N LEU A 100 -4.96 3.01 6.30
CA LEU A 100 -5.51 3.81 7.39
C LEU A 100 -4.41 4.71 7.96
N ASP A 101 -4.79 5.92 8.32
CA ASP A 101 -3.91 6.87 9.01
C ASP A 101 -4.72 7.65 10.06
N TRP A 102 -4.01 8.27 11.00
CA TRP A 102 -4.61 9.13 12.00
C TRP A 102 -4.94 10.48 11.38
N ASN A 103 -6.07 11.06 11.79
CA ASN A 103 -6.39 12.45 11.50
C ASN A 103 -6.04 13.36 12.71
N LYS A 104 -6.23 14.67 12.54
CA LYS A 104 -5.96 15.68 13.59
C LYS A 104 -6.79 15.49 14.87
N LYS A 105 -7.93 14.80 14.79
CA LYS A 105 -8.78 14.47 15.94
C LYS A 105 -8.32 13.20 16.67
N GLY A 106 -7.29 12.53 16.15
CA GLY A 106 -6.85 11.25 16.69
C GLY A 106 -7.78 10.09 16.33
N GLU A 107 -8.54 10.20 15.24
CA GLU A 107 -9.38 9.13 14.72
C GLU A 107 -8.63 8.42 13.58
N LEU A 108 -8.67 7.08 13.59
CA LEU A 108 -8.09 6.26 12.53
C LEU A 108 -9.08 6.14 11.37
N GLY A 109 -8.63 6.42 10.16
CA GLY A 109 -9.48 6.35 8.97
C GLY A 109 -8.75 6.65 7.69
N CYS A 110 -9.52 6.93 6.63
CA CYS A 110 -9.01 7.38 5.35
C CYS A 110 -10.11 8.08 4.54
N ASP A 111 -9.69 8.89 3.58
CA ASP A 111 -10.58 9.47 2.58
C ASP A 111 -10.81 8.45 1.46
N VAL A 112 -12.06 8.32 1.04
CA VAL A 112 -12.50 7.31 0.07
C VAL A 112 -13.25 8.00 -1.06
N GLU A 113 -12.90 7.65 -2.30
CA GLU A 113 -13.47 8.26 -3.51
C GLU A 113 -15.00 8.16 -3.56
N ASP A 114 -15.55 7.00 -3.22
CA ASP A 114 -16.98 6.75 -3.20
C ASP A 114 -17.33 5.81 -2.03
N ARG A 115 -17.79 6.40 -0.93
CA ARG A 115 -18.13 5.63 0.28
C ARG A 115 -19.36 4.74 0.10
N ALA A 116 -20.31 5.10 -0.75
CA ALA A 116 -21.58 4.38 -0.88
C ALA A 116 -21.37 2.99 -1.51
N ASN A 117 -20.44 2.86 -2.46
CA ASN A 117 -20.14 1.59 -3.11
C ASN A 117 -18.84 0.93 -2.64
N LEU A 118 -18.24 1.41 -1.53
CA LEU A 118 -16.97 0.91 -1.01
C LEU A 118 -17.01 -0.60 -0.74
N ASP A 119 -18.00 -1.06 0.04
CA ASP A 119 -18.08 -2.47 0.42
C ASP A 119 -18.39 -3.39 -0.77
N ALA A 120 -19.12 -2.89 -1.78
CA ALA A 120 -19.33 -3.62 -3.03
C ALA A 120 -17.99 -3.81 -3.79
N ARG A 121 -17.17 -2.75 -3.89
CA ARG A 121 -15.82 -2.85 -4.49
C ARG A 121 -14.90 -3.77 -3.69
N ARG A 122 -14.91 -3.66 -2.37
CA ARG A 122 -14.11 -4.51 -1.47
C ARG A 122 -14.48 -5.98 -1.63
N LYS A 123 -15.78 -6.31 -1.64
CA LYS A 123 -16.28 -7.67 -1.89
C LYS A 123 -15.81 -8.21 -3.23
N ALA A 124 -15.85 -7.41 -4.29
CA ALA A 124 -15.45 -7.83 -5.63
C ALA A 124 -13.95 -8.22 -5.74
N VAL A 125 -13.11 -7.72 -4.85
CA VAL A 125 -11.67 -8.04 -4.80
C VAL A 125 -11.28 -8.94 -3.62
N GLY A 126 -12.27 -9.50 -2.91
CA GLY A 126 -12.04 -10.43 -1.79
C GLY A 126 -11.65 -9.77 -0.47
N LEU A 127 -11.94 -8.48 -0.28
CA LEU A 127 -11.74 -7.78 0.99
C LEU A 127 -13.00 -7.84 1.87
N ALA A 128 -12.80 -7.93 3.18
CA ALA A 128 -13.87 -7.79 4.19
C ALA A 128 -14.51 -6.39 4.14
N PRO A 129 -15.75 -6.19 4.60
CA PRO A 129 -16.37 -4.87 4.75
C PRO A 129 -15.45 -3.89 5.49
N PHE A 130 -15.48 -2.61 5.10
CA PHE A 130 -14.56 -1.60 5.64
C PHE A 130 -14.68 -1.44 7.16
N ARG A 131 -15.91 -1.49 7.70
CA ARG A 131 -16.12 -1.37 9.15
C ARG A 131 -15.43 -2.48 9.93
N GLU A 132 -15.56 -3.73 9.48
CA GLU A 132 -14.92 -4.89 10.12
C GLU A 132 -13.39 -4.77 10.08
N ASP A 133 -12.85 -4.33 8.94
CA ASP A 133 -11.41 -4.12 8.74
C ASP A 133 -10.85 -3.00 9.63
N LEU A 134 -11.60 -1.91 9.80
CA LEU A 134 -11.26 -0.81 10.69
C LEU A 134 -11.32 -1.24 12.16
N GLU A 135 -12.35 -1.96 12.58
CA GLU A 135 -12.49 -2.48 13.95
C GLU A 135 -11.34 -3.43 14.29
N ARG A 136 -10.97 -4.32 13.37
CA ARG A 136 -9.82 -5.23 13.52
C ARG A 136 -8.50 -4.46 13.68
N HIS A 137 -8.24 -3.47 12.82
CA HIS A 137 -7.04 -2.62 12.95
C HIS A 137 -7.01 -1.84 14.26
N LEU A 138 -8.14 -1.29 14.69
CA LEU A 138 -8.22 -0.58 15.96
C LEU A 138 -7.89 -1.50 17.15
N GLU A 139 -8.36 -2.75 17.12
CA GLU A 139 -8.04 -3.74 18.14
C GLU A 139 -6.55 -4.11 18.14
N GLU A 140 -5.97 -4.38 16.97
CA GLU A 140 -4.53 -4.65 16.82
C GLU A 140 -3.69 -3.50 17.40
N ILE A 141 -3.98 -2.25 17.00
CA ILE A 141 -3.29 -1.06 17.51
C ILE A 141 -3.42 -0.95 19.04
N ARG A 142 -4.62 -1.16 19.58
CA ARG A 142 -4.83 -1.12 21.04
C ARG A 142 -4.03 -2.20 21.75
N SER A 143 -4.00 -3.42 21.21
CA SER A 143 -3.28 -4.56 21.79
C SER A 143 -1.77 -4.34 21.84
N GLU A 144 -1.22 -3.58 20.89
CA GLU A 144 0.21 -3.22 20.82
C GLU A 144 0.54 -1.95 21.63
N GLY A 145 -0.43 -1.35 22.33
CA GLY A 145 -0.27 -0.08 23.04
C GLY A 145 -0.04 1.11 22.10
N GLY A 146 -0.49 0.99 20.85
CA GLY A 146 -0.44 2.05 19.85
C GLY A 146 -1.57 3.08 20.03
N GLY A 147 -1.45 4.19 19.33
CA GLY A 147 -2.42 5.27 19.34
C GLY A 147 -2.09 6.34 18.30
N PRO A 148 -2.80 7.48 18.31
CA PRO A 148 -2.49 8.60 17.45
C PRO A 148 -1.12 9.20 17.75
N PRO A 149 -0.48 9.89 16.78
CA PRO A 149 0.76 10.59 17.04
C PRO A 149 0.56 11.67 18.11
N PRO A 150 1.53 11.86 19.03
CA PRO A 150 1.42 12.87 20.09
C PRO A 150 1.43 14.30 19.54
N ASN A 151 2.06 14.51 18.38
CA ASN A 151 2.09 15.79 17.66
C ASN A 151 1.69 15.55 16.20
N PHE A 152 0.41 15.74 15.89
CA PHE A 152 -0.13 15.52 14.55
C PHE A 152 0.51 16.43 13.50
N ASP A 153 0.67 17.73 13.82
CA ASP A 153 1.19 18.70 12.85
C ASP A 153 2.68 18.39 12.52
N GLU A 154 3.48 17.94 13.48
CA GLU A 154 4.85 17.47 13.22
C GLU A 154 4.90 16.17 12.42
N TYR A 155 4.04 15.19 12.77
CA TYR A 155 3.89 13.94 12.04
C TYR A 155 3.60 14.21 10.56
N GLN A 156 2.62 15.07 10.27
CA GLN A 156 2.25 15.43 8.90
C GLN A 156 3.41 16.13 8.17
N ARG A 157 4.08 17.10 8.81
CA ARG A 157 5.25 17.78 8.21
C ARG A 157 6.35 16.80 7.81
N ARG A 158 6.67 15.83 8.67
CA ARG A 158 7.71 14.82 8.40
C ARG A 158 7.31 13.90 7.26
N ARG A 159 6.06 13.44 7.26
CA ARG A 159 5.49 12.61 6.19
C ARG A 159 5.55 13.34 4.84
N ASP A 160 5.13 14.59 4.78
CA ASP A 160 5.11 15.38 3.55
C ASP A 160 6.55 15.72 3.08
N ALA A 161 7.46 16.04 4.00
CA ALA A 161 8.87 16.27 3.67
C ALA A 161 9.52 15.01 3.08
N TRP A 162 9.25 13.83 3.67
CA TRP A 162 9.71 12.55 3.13
C TRP A 162 9.07 12.24 1.77
N ALA A 163 7.76 12.47 1.62
CA ALA A 163 7.06 12.23 0.37
C ALA A 163 7.63 13.08 -0.78
N ARG A 164 7.96 14.37 -0.54
CA ARG A 164 8.66 15.23 -1.51
C ARG A 164 10.07 14.71 -1.82
N SER A 165 10.82 14.27 -0.81
CA SER A 165 12.21 13.84 -1.01
C SER A 165 12.34 12.59 -1.89
N VAL A 166 11.30 11.76 -1.97
CA VAL A 166 11.26 10.56 -2.82
C VAL A 166 10.45 10.74 -4.11
N GLY A 167 9.75 11.88 -4.29
CA GLY A 167 9.02 12.21 -5.52
C GLY A 167 7.55 11.79 -5.56
N TRP A 168 6.89 11.70 -4.41
CA TRP A 168 5.42 11.54 -4.33
C TRP A 168 4.67 12.88 -4.45
N LEU A 169 5.26 13.95 -3.90
CA LEU A 169 4.70 15.31 -3.79
C LEU A 169 5.63 16.37 -4.38
#